data_AF-A0A9X8QYB7-F1
#
_entry.id   AF-A0A9X8QYB7-F1
#
_cell.length_a   1.000
_cell.length_b   1.000
_cell.length_c   1.000
_cell.angle_alpha   90.00
_cell.angle_beta   90.00
_cell.angle_gamma   90.00
#
_symmetry.space_group_name_H-M   'P 1'
#
loop_
_entity.id
_entity.type
_entity.pdbx_description
1 polymer ?
#
loop_
_entity_poly.entity_id
_entity_poly.type
_entity_poly.pdbx_seq_one_letter_code
_entity_poly.pdbx_strand_id
1 'polypeptide(L)'
;MSRVAEDRGRTAGARAGAAAPRRRGRPRSAAADSAIVEAVLRLIEDGVPIAELSMERIAREAGVGKATLYRRWPGKSALLLDVMRSQDTPPPPLDGDSVREDLVRLLEFLRHRGLAKRSSAVLRTVVSHVQAQPELWAEYHETVVRARHEALLGVLRRGVASGEIRADQDLDTVADLFVGPMLARAILHEWKELPEGLAEDIVDTVLEGVRPRPATRPANGPMDGPMDGPATGTAPGAE
;
A
#
# COMPACT_ATOMS: atom_id res chain seq x y z
N MET A 1 1.44 15.10 91.22
CA MET A 1 0.62 14.35 92.20
C MET A 1 -0.75 14.09 91.59
N SER A 2 -1.13 12.81 91.46
CA SER A 2 -2.49 12.30 91.17
C SER A 2 -3.11 12.67 89.80
N ARG A 3 -3.74 11.77 89.04
CA ARG A 3 -4.19 10.39 89.27
C ARG A 3 -4.43 9.72 87.91
N VAL A 4 -4.12 8.44 87.88
CA VAL A 4 -4.47 7.43 86.87
C VAL A 4 -5.98 7.18 86.85
N ALA A 5 -6.54 6.94 85.67
CA ALA A 5 -7.68 6.03 85.47
C ALA A 5 -7.71 5.53 84.00
N GLU A 6 -7.25 4.29 83.80
CA GLU A 6 -7.67 3.45 82.68
C GLU A 6 -9.17 3.12 82.81
N ASP A 7 -9.90 3.09 81.70
CA ASP A 7 -11.01 2.15 81.55
C ASP A 7 -10.99 1.54 80.14
N ARG A 8 -11.14 0.21 80.12
CA ARG A 8 -11.13 -0.66 78.95
C ARG A 8 -12.58 -1.04 78.64
N GLY A 9 -13.05 -0.76 77.43
CA GLY A 9 -14.35 -1.25 76.96
C GLY A 9 -14.31 -1.59 75.47
N ARG A 10 -14.44 -2.88 75.18
CA ARG A 10 -14.27 -3.56 73.88
C ARG A 10 -15.64 -3.93 73.31
N THR A 11 -15.96 -3.56 72.07
CA THR A 11 -16.91 -4.24 71.13
C THR A 11 -16.78 -3.55 69.76
N ALA A 12 -16.21 -4.16 68.72
CA ALA A 12 -16.78 -5.16 67.82
C ALA A 12 -18.00 -4.66 66.98
N GLY A 13 -17.77 -4.48 65.68
CA GLY A 13 -18.76 -4.77 64.63
C GLY A 13 -19.48 -3.58 63.98
N ALA A 14 -19.00 -3.16 62.81
CA ALA A 14 -19.88 -2.78 61.69
C ALA A 14 -19.09 -2.84 60.37
N ARG A 15 -19.44 -3.84 59.55
CA ARG A 15 -19.05 -3.97 58.14
C ARG A 15 -19.89 -3.01 57.27
N ALA A 16 -19.33 -2.72 56.10
CA ALA A 16 -19.98 -2.40 54.83
C ALA A 16 -20.62 -1.00 54.70
N GLY A 17 -20.40 -0.24 53.63
CA GLY A 17 -19.66 -0.54 52.42
C GLY A 17 -19.27 0.75 51.69
N ALA A 18 -17.97 0.94 51.50
CA ALA A 18 -17.50 1.80 50.44
C ALA A 18 -17.66 1.01 49.14
N ALA A 19 -18.72 1.31 48.38
CA ALA A 19 -18.92 0.77 47.05
C ALA A 19 -17.70 1.14 46.20
N ALA A 20 -16.87 0.14 45.89
CA ALA A 20 -15.78 0.30 44.96
C ALA A 20 -16.33 0.82 43.62
N PRO A 21 -15.68 1.80 42.97
CA PRO A 21 -16.14 2.31 41.70
C PRO A 21 -16.14 1.15 40.70
N ARG A 22 -17.31 0.84 40.15
CA ARG A 22 -17.49 -0.18 39.12
C ARG A 22 -16.50 0.13 38.00
N ARG A 23 -15.54 -0.77 37.80
CA ARG A 23 -14.57 -0.74 36.71
C ARG A 23 -15.31 -0.43 35.41
N ARG A 24 -15.14 0.81 34.93
CA ARG A 24 -15.58 1.26 33.61
C ARG A 24 -14.94 0.31 32.60
N GLY A 25 -15.77 -0.46 31.88
CA GLY A 25 -15.34 -1.60 31.10
C GLY A 25 -14.23 -1.27 30.09
N ARG A 26 -13.15 -2.06 30.12
CA ARG A 26 -12.13 -2.19 29.05
C ARG A 26 -12.28 -3.59 28.44
N PRO A 27 -11.92 -3.86 27.17
CA PRO A 27 -12.45 -3.40 25.89
C PRO A 27 -13.17 -4.59 25.19
N ARG A 28 -14.36 -4.99 25.66
CA ARG A 28 -15.05 -6.17 25.10
C ARG A 28 -15.50 -5.95 23.64
N SER A 29 -15.58 -4.69 23.18
CA SER A 29 -15.85 -4.36 21.77
C SER A 29 -14.62 -4.52 20.87
N ALA A 30 -13.44 -4.03 21.26
CA ALA A 30 -12.25 -4.10 20.40
C ALA A 30 -11.81 -5.54 20.09
N ALA A 31 -11.90 -6.44 21.07
CA ALA A 31 -11.62 -7.85 20.84
C ALA A 31 -12.67 -8.54 19.94
N ALA A 32 -13.96 -8.19 20.11
CA ALA A 32 -15.03 -8.73 19.26
C ALA A 32 -14.90 -8.25 17.82
N ASP A 33 -14.54 -6.98 17.63
CA ASP A 33 -14.21 -6.38 16.35
C ASP A 33 -13.08 -7.10 15.63
N SER A 34 -11.94 -7.29 16.29
CA SER A 34 -10.82 -8.02 15.71
C SER A 34 -11.20 -9.45 15.35
N ALA A 35 -12.01 -10.12 16.19
CA ALA A 35 -12.50 -11.47 15.89
C ALA A 35 -13.41 -11.51 14.67
N ILE A 36 -14.26 -10.49 14.48
CA ILE A 36 -15.14 -10.36 13.31
C ILE A 36 -14.32 -10.11 12.03
N VAL A 37 -13.39 -9.16 12.07
CA VAL A 37 -12.51 -8.86 10.93
C VAL A 37 -11.71 -10.10 10.54
N GLU A 38 -11.09 -10.78 11.52
CA GLU A 38 -10.32 -11.99 11.27
C GLU A 38 -11.20 -13.12 10.71
N ALA A 39 -12.43 -13.28 11.20
CA ALA A 39 -13.37 -14.27 10.64
C ALA A 39 -13.67 -14.01 9.16
N VAL A 40 -13.88 -12.75 8.77
CA VAL A 40 -14.08 -12.39 7.35
C VAL A 40 -12.84 -12.70 6.53
N LEU A 41 -11.65 -12.32 7.01
CA LEU A 41 -10.38 -12.59 6.32
C LEU A 41 -10.15 -14.08 6.10
N ARG A 42 -10.36 -14.92 7.13
CA ARG A 42 -10.25 -16.37 7.01
C ARG A 42 -11.20 -16.94 5.98
N LEU A 43 -12.47 -16.53 6.00
CA LEU A 43 -13.45 -16.99 5.00
C LEU A 43 -13.02 -16.61 3.57
N ILE A 44 -12.47 -15.41 3.37
CA ILE A 44 -11.95 -14.98 2.06
C ILE A 44 -10.70 -15.79 1.67
N GLU A 45 -9.78 -16.05 2.61
CA GLU A 45 -8.60 -16.89 2.40
C GLU A 45 -8.97 -18.32 2.00
N ASP A 46 -10.03 -18.86 2.59
CA ASP A 46 -10.57 -20.18 2.28
C ASP A 46 -11.34 -20.22 0.95
N GLY A 47 -11.41 -19.10 0.23
CA GLY A 47 -12.03 -19.00 -1.10
C GLY A 47 -13.54 -18.84 -1.08
N VAL A 48 -14.15 -18.48 0.06
CA VAL A 48 -15.59 -18.28 0.15
C VAL A 48 -16.00 -17.04 -0.66
N PRO A 49 -16.88 -17.17 -1.67
CA PRO A 49 -17.33 -16.04 -2.48
C PRO A 49 -18.05 -14.99 -1.63
N ILE A 50 -17.91 -13.69 -1.97
CA ILE A 50 -18.59 -12.62 -1.23
C ILE A 50 -20.12 -12.81 -1.24
N ALA A 51 -20.67 -13.36 -2.32
CA ALA A 51 -22.09 -13.67 -2.42
C ALA A 51 -22.57 -14.63 -1.32
N GLU A 52 -21.73 -15.58 -0.91
CA GLU A 52 -22.03 -16.59 0.12
C GLU A 52 -21.71 -16.11 1.55
N LEU A 53 -21.06 -14.95 1.69
CA LEU A 53 -20.88 -14.32 2.99
C LEU A 53 -22.22 -13.73 3.45
N SER A 54 -22.61 -14.10 4.67
CA SER A 54 -23.74 -13.53 5.39
C SER A 54 -23.30 -13.04 6.76
N MET A 55 -24.01 -12.04 7.30
CA MET A 55 -23.76 -11.51 8.64
C MET A 55 -23.86 -12.63 9.69
N GLU A 56 -24.79 -13.58 9.50
CA GLU A 56 -24.96 -14.76 10.35
C GLU A 56 -23.75 -15.70 10.33
N ARG A 57 -23.25 -16.02 9.13
CA ARG A 57 -22.09 -16.90 8.97
C ARG A 57 -20.87 -16.27 9.63
N ILE A 58 -20.67 -14.96 9.42
CA ILE A 58 -19.56 -14.21 10.00
C ILE A 58 -19.67 -14.16 11.53
N ALA A 59 -20.86 -13.87 12.07
CA ALA A 59 -21.08 -13.85 13.52
C ALA A 59 -20.75 -15.21 14.16
N ARG A 60 -21.17 -16.30 13.51
CA ARG A 60 -20.87 -17.67 13.95
C ARG A 60 -19.37 -17.97 13.92
N GLU A 61 -18.70 -17.65 12.81
CA GLU A 61 -17.26 -17.85 12.63
C GLU A 61 -16.41 -17.02 13.60
N ALA A 62 -16.86 -15.81 13.92
CA ALA A 62 -16.22 -14.92 14.90
C ALA A 62 -16.53 -15.28 16.36
N GLY A 63 -17.48 -16.19 16.62
CA GLY A 63 -17.93 -16.53 17.97
C GLY A 63 -18.64 -15.38 18.69
N VAL A 64 -19.29 -14.46 17.95
CA VAL A 64 -19.98 -13.30 18.50
C VAL A 64 -21.49 -13.38 18.28
N GLY A 65 -22.27 -12.76 19.17
CA GLY A 65 -23.72 -12.66 18.97
C GLY A 65 -24.09 -11.69 17.84
N LYS A 66 -25.15 -11.99 17.06
CA LYS A 66 -25.63 -11.14 15.94
C LYS A 66 -25.83 -9.67 16.34
N ALA A 67 -26.43 -9.41 17.50
CA ALA A 67 -26.65 -8.06 18.00
C ALA A 67 -25.34 -7.27 18.22
N THR A 68 -24.23 -7.95 18.50
CA THR A 68 -22.91 -7.31 18.62
C THR A 68 -22.38 -6.88 17.26
N LEU A 69 -22.56 -7.72 16.24
CA LEU A 69 -22.16 -7.44 14.86
C LEU A 69 -22.98 -6.28 14.27
N TYR A 70 -24.31 -6.39 14.31
CA TYR A 70 -25.21 -5.39 13.71
C TYR A 70 -25.17 -4.01 14.38
N ARG A 71 -24.78 -3.94 15.67
CA ARG A 71 -24.58 -2.65 16.36
C ARG A 71 -23.47 -1.82 15.72
N ARG A 72 -22.47 -2.47 15.12
CA ARG A 72 -21.29 -1.80 14.57
C ARG A 72 -21.30 -1.72 13.05
N TRP A 73 -21.77 -2.78 12.39
CA TRP A 73 -21.93 -2.80 10.94
C TRP A 73 -23.41 -3.01 10.59
N PRO A 74 -24.08 -2.00 9.99
CA PRO A 74 -25.49 -2.12 9.64
C PRO A 74 -25.76 -3.20 8.59
N GLY A 75 -24.73 -3.63 7.85
CA GLY A 75 -24.82 -4.71 6.88
C GLY A 75 -23.47 -5.20 6.38
N LYS A 76 -23.52 -6.19 5.48
CA LYS A 76 -22.34 -6.86 4.93
C LYS A 76 -21.37 -5.91 4.24
N SER A 77 -21.87 -4.98 3.41
CA SER A 77 -21.01 -4.07 2.65
C SER A 77 -20.18 -3.16 3.57
N ALA A 78 -20.81 -2.59 4.60
CA ALA A 78 -20.11 -1.77 5.59
C ALA A 78 -19.01 -2.55 6.32
N LEU A 79 -19.28 -3.81 6.65
CA LEU A 79 -18.27 -4.69 7.26
C LEU A 79 -17.12 -5.01 6.31
N LEU A 80 -17.43 -5.40 5.07
CA LEU A 80 -16.42 -5.74 4.07
C LEU A 80 -15.50 -4.54 3.78
N LEU A 81 -16.06 -3.34 3.73
CA LEU A 81 -15.27 -2.14 3.54
C LEU A 81 -14.32 -1.87 4.71
N ASP A 82 -14.80 -1.99 5.95
CA ASP A 82 -13.94 -1.84 7.13
C ASP A 82 -12.86 -2.92 7.17
N VAL A 83 -13.17 -4.15 6.75
CA VAL A 83 -12.17 -5.22 6.59
C VAL A 83 -11.13 -4.79 5.54
N MET A 84 -11.53 -4.30 4.38
CA MET A 84 -10.60 -3.82 3.35
C MET A 84 -9.73 -2.66 3.84
N ARG A 85 -10.31 -1.68 4.56
CA ARG A 85 -9.59 -0.57 5.18
C ARG A 85 -8.62 -1.06 6.26
N SER A 86 -8.97 -2.09 7.03
CA SER A 86 -8.07 -2.66 8.04
C SER A 86 -6.84 -3.35 7.42
N GLN A 87 -6.94 -3.81 6.18
CA GLN A 87 -5.81 -4.35 5.40
C GLN A 87 -5.02 -3.24 4.70
N ASP A 88 -5.52 -2.00 4.72
CA ASP A 88 -4.83 -0.86 4.17
C ASP A 88 -3.84 -0.32 5.21
N THR A 89 -2.56 -0.57 4.96
CA THR A 89 -1.49 0.08 5.72
C THR A 89 -1.15 1.38 5.00
N PRO A 90 -0.89 2.49 5.71
CA PRO A 90 -0.41 3.71 5.09
C PRO A 90 0.84 3.43 4.25
N PRO A 91 1.02 4.09 3.10
CA PRO A 91 2.27 4.00 2.37
C PRO A 91 3.44 4.49 3.24
N PRO A 92 4.68 4.03 2.96
CA PRO A 92 5.85 4.51 3.67
C PRO A 92 5.99 6.04 3.52
N PRO A 93 6.62 6.73 4.49
CA PRO A 93 6.98 8.12 4.30
C PRO A 93 7.88 8.25 3.07
N LEU A 94 7.63 9.28 2.29
CA LEU A 94 8.38 9.61 1.08
C LEU A 94 9.25 10.82 1.40
N ASP A 95 10.57 10.65 1.27
CA ASP A 95 11.54 11.68 1.69
C ASP A 95 11.57 12.84 0.69
N GLY A 96 11.21 12.58 -0.58
CA GLY A 96 11.15 13.60 -1.62
C GLY A 96 12.50 13.94 -2.25
N ASP A 97 13.59 13.33 -1.80
CA ASP A 97 14.95 13.59 -2.30
C ASP A 97 15.21 13.03 -3.71
N SER A 98 14.51 11.96 -4.09
CA SER A 98 14.58 11.37 -5.42
C SER A 98 13.22 10.81 -5.85
N VAL A 99 12.74 11.24 -7.02
CA VAL A 99 11.51 10.73 -7.62
C VAL A 99 11.60 9.23 -7.83
N ARG A 100 12.74 8.77 -8.35
CA ARG A 100 13.00 7.34 -8.59
C ARG A 100 12.85 6.53 -7.31
N GLU A 101 13.55 6.93 -6.24
CA GLU A 101 13.52 6.19 -4.97
C GLU A 101 12.13 6.18 -4.33
N ASP A 102 11.41 7.30 -4.37
CA ASP A 102 10.04 7.38 -3.88
C ASP A 102 9.10 6.45 -4.67
N LEU A 103 9.24 6.40 -6.00
CA LEU A 103 8.46 5.47 -6.85
C LEU A 103 8.79 4.00 -6.54
N VAL A 104 10.07 3.66 -6.38
CA VAL A 104 10.50 2.31 -5.99
C VAL A 104 9.90 1.91 -4.66
N ARG A 105 9.95 2.79 -3.64
CA ARG A 105 9.34 2.53 -2.32
C ARG A 105 7.83 2.30 -2.40
N LEU A 106 7.12 3.08 -3.21
CA LEU A 106 5.69 2.88 -3.44
C LEU A 106 5.38 1.54 -4.12
N LEU A 107 6.17 1.15 -5.11
CA LEU A 107 5.99 -0.11 -5.83
C LEU A 107 6.40 -1.32 -4.97
N GLU A 108 7.46 -1.21 -4.18
CA GLU A 108 7.84 -2.24 -3.22
C GLU A 108 6.77 -2.42 -2.14
N PHE A 109 6.20 -1.32 -1.65
CA PHE A 109 5.07 -1.40 -0.73
C PHE A 109 3.88 -2.14 -1.37
N LEU A 110 3.56 -1.85 -2.63
CA LEU A 110 2.53 -2.57 -3.38
C LEU A 110 2.89 -4.05 -3.57
N ARG A 111 4.15 -4.36 -3.89
CA ARG A 111 4.66 -5.73 -4.10
C ARG A 111 4.49 -6.58 -2.85
N HIS A 112 4.90 -6.07 -1.69
CA HIS A 112 4.76 -6.76 -0.40
C HIS A 112 3.30 -7.05 -0.07
N ARG A 113 2.38 -6.12 -0.37
CA ARG A 113 0.95 -6.36 -0.19
C ARG A 113 0.37 -7.33 -1.22
N GLY A 114 0.87 -7.35 -2.44
CA GLY A 114 0.51 -8.34 -3.46
C GLY A 114 0.94 -9.76 -3.07
N LEU A 115 2.10 -9.89 -2.41
CA LEU A 115 2.62 -11.14 -1.87
C LEU A 115 1.95 -11.59 -0.56
N ALA A 116 1.42 -10.65 0.23
CA ALA A 116 0.68 -10.98 1.44
C ALA A 116 -0.59 -11.76 1.06
N LYS A 117 -0.57 -13.08 1.30
CA LYS A 117 -1.63 -14.04 0.92
C LYS A 117 -3.05 -13.53 1.21
N ARG A 118 -3.22 -12.89 2.36
CA ARG A 118 -4.46 -12.25 2.83
C ARG A 118 -4.90 -11.08 1.96
N SER A 119 -4.06 -10.07 1.82
CA SER A 119 -4.35 -8.87 1.04
C SER A 119 -4.57 -9.21 -0.43
N SER A 120 -3.82 -10.18 -0.96
CA SER A 120 -3.94 -10.72 -2.31
C SER A 120 -5.29 -11.42 -2.53
N ALA A 121 -5.73 -12.28 -1.60
CA ALA A 121 -7.02 -12.96 -1.66
C ALA A 121 -8.21 -11.99 -1.56
N VAL A 122 -8.12 -10.98 -0.68
CA VAL A 122 -9.11 -9.91 -0.58
C VAL A 122 -9.20 -9.14 -1.89
N LEU A 123 -8.07 -8.69 -2.44
CA LEU A 123 -8.05 -7.92 -3.68
C LEU A 123 -8.66 -8.70 -4.85
N ARG A 124 -8.29 -9.97 -5.04
CA ARG A 124 -8.88 -10.84 -6.09
C ARG A 124 -10.37 -11.03 -5.91
N THR A 125 -10.80 -11.29 -4.67
CA THR A 125 -12.20 -11.52 -4.34
C THR A 125 -13.05 -10.27 -4.61
N VAL A 126 -12.49 -9.08 -4.35
CA VAL A 126 -13.15 -7.80 -4.66
C VAL A 126 -13.22 -7.56 -6.17
N VAL A 127 -12.10 -7.68 -6.88
CA VAL A 127 -12.05 -7.41 -8.33
C VAL A 127 -12.97 -8.34 -9.11
N SER A 128 -13.04 -9.62 -8.74
CA SER A 128 -13.95 -10.59 -9.38
C SER A 128 -15.44 -10.32 -9.15
N HIS A 129 -15.79 -9.53 -8.13
CA HIS A 129 -17.18 -9.23 -7.76
C HIS A 129 -17.58 -7.76 -7.99
N VAL A 130 -16.73 -6.96 -8.65
CA VAL A 130 -16.97 -5.55 -8.96
C VAL A 130 -18.35 -5.31 -9.60
N GLN A 131 -18.73 -6.16 -10.55
CA GLN A 131 -20.00 -6.03 -11.28
C GLN A 131 -21.22 -6.39 -10.42
N ALA A 132 -21.04 -7.23 -9.40
CA ALA A 132 -22.13 -7.70 -8.55
C ALA A 132 -22.40 -6.77 -7.35
N GLN A 133 -21.44 -5.91 -6.99
CA GLN A 133 -21.51 -5.01 -5.84
C GLN A 133 -20.92 -3.62 -6.16
N PRO A 134 -21.55 -2.85 -7.06
CA PRO A 134 -21.02 -1.57 -7.54
C PRO A 134 -20.86 -0.52 -6.44
N GLU A 135 -21.73 -0.51 -5.42
CA GLU A 135 -21.66 0.45 -4.32
C GLU A 135 -20.44 0.20 -3.42
N LEU A 136 -20.15 -1.07 -3.12
CA LEU A 136 -18.96 -1.45 -2.34
C LEU A 136 -17.69 -1.07 -3.10
N TRP A 137 -17.68 -1.26 -4.42
CA TRP A 137 -16.57 -0.87 -5.27
C TRP A 137 -16.37 0.64 -5.29
N ALA A 138 -17.44 1.43 -5.45
CA ALA A 138 -17.37 2.88 -5.43
C ALA A 138 -16.80 3.40 -4.11
N GLU A 139 -17.26 2.86 -2.97
CA GLU A 139 -16.77 3.29 -1.66
C GLU A 139 -15.30 2.87 -1.40
N TYR A 140 -14.91 1.68 -1.85
CA TYR A 140 -13.51 1.24 -1.82
C TYR A 140 -12.63 2.15 -2.69
N HIS A 141 -13.10 2.50 -3.89
CA HIS A 141 -12.37 3.38 -4.79
C HIS A 141 -12.14 4.76 -4.15
N GLU A 142 -13.20 5.37 -3.62
CA GLU A 142 -13.15 6.70 -3.01
C GLU A 142 -12.28 6.78 -1.75
N THR A 143 -12.24 5.71 -0.96
CA THR A 143 -11.58 5.75 0.36
C THR A 143 -10.20 5.12 0.38
N VAL A 144 -9.92 4.17 -0.51
CA VAL A 144 -8.66 3.41 -0.52
C VAL A 144 -7.86 3.65 -1.79
N VAL A 145 -8.49 3.48 -2.96
CA VAL A 145 -7.77 3.62 -4.26
C VAL A 145 -7.34 5.07 -4.47
N ARG A 146 -8.25 6.02 -4.25
CA ARG A 146 -7.99 7.46 -4.43
C ARG A 146 -6.83 7.96 -3.57
N ALA A 147 -6.71 7.52 -2.33
CA ALA A 147 -5.64 7.93 -1.43
C ALA A 147 -4.26 7.46 -1.93
N ARG A 148 -4.16 6.23 -2.43
CA ARG A 148 -2.90 5.69 -2.99
C ARG A 148 -2.55 6.36 -4.31
N HIS A 149 -3.55 6.57 -5.14
CA HIS A 149 -3.39 7.28 -6.40
C HIS A 149 -2.85 8.70 -6.17
N GLU A 150 -3.42 9.42 -5.21
CA GLU A 150 -2.97 10.77 -4.86
C GLU A 150 -1.54 10.78 -4.28
N ALA A 151 -1.14 9.76 -3.51
CA ALA A 151 0.23 9.64 -3.02
C ALA A 151 1.24 9.50 -4.18
N LEU A 152 0.91 8.67 -5.18
CA LEU A 152 1.70 8.49 -6.40
C LEU A 152 1.74 9.78 -7.24
N LEU A 153 0.59 10.41 -7.49
CA LEU A 153 0.52 11.69 -8.17
C LEU A 153 1.33 12.77 -7.45
N GLY A 154 1.37 12.74 -6.12
CA GLY A 154 2.22 13.63 -5.32
C GLY A 154 3.71 13.50 -5.66
N VAL A 155 4.22 12.28 -5.87
CA VAL A 155 5.60 12.03 -6.32
C VAL A 155 5.80 12.53 -7.75
N LEU A 156 4.86 12.21 -8.66
CA LEU A 156 4.97 12.60 -10.06
C LEU A 156 4.95 14.13 -10.24
N ARG A 157 4.09 14.83 -9.49
CA ARG A 157 4.05 16.30 -9.50
C ARG A 157 5.36 16.92 -8.99
N ARG A 158 6.00 16.32 -7.98
CA ARG A 158 7.35 16.74 -7.55
C ARG A 158 8.38 16.53 -8.66
N GLY A 159 8.32 15.40 -9.36
CA GLY A 159 9.22 15.12 -10.48
C GLY A 159 9.04 16.07 -11.66
N VAL A 160 7.81 16.51 -11.94
CA VAL A 160 7.59 17.57 -12.94
C VAL A 160 8.20 18.89 -12.47
N ALA A 161 8.03 19.24 -11.19
CA ALA A 161 8.58 20.47 -10.62
C ALA A 161 10.12 20.49 -10.57
N SER A 162 10.76 19.34 -10.35
CA SER A 162 12.22 19.20 -10.35
C SER A 162 12.82 19.02 -11.75
N GLY A 163 11.99 18.79 -12.77
CA GLY A 163 12.42 18.53 -14.15
C GLY A 163 12.86 17.09 -14.41
N GLU A 164 12.68 16.17 -13.44
CA GLU A 164 12.92 14.73 -13.60
C GLU A 164 11.85 14.06 -14.47
N ILE A 165 10.64 14.61 -14.52
CA ILE A 165 9.53 14.15 -15.35
C ILE A 165 9.12 15.27 -16.32
N ARG A 166 8.87 14.91 -17.58
CA ARG A 166 8.43 15.87 -18.60
C ARG A 166 7.03 16.41 -18.27
N ALA A 167 6.85 17.72 -18.38
CA ALA A 167 5.60 18.41 -18.04
C ALA A 167 4.46 18.21 -19.07
N ASP A 168 4.74 17.59 -20.22
CA ASP A 168 3.77 17.31 -21.29
C ASP A 168 3.05 15.96 -21.12
N GLN A 169 3.31 15.24 -20.02
CA GLN A 169 2.70 13.95 -19.74
C GLN A 169 1.37 14.09 -18.98
N ASP A 170 0.43 13.23 -19.30
CA ASP A 170 -0.72 12.98 -18.44
C ASP A 170 -0.29 12.14 -17.23
N LEU A 171 -0.33 12.74 -16.04
CA LEU A 171 0.16 12.09 -14.82
C LEU A 171 -0.69 10.90 -14.40
N ASP A 172 -1.98 10.88 -14.73
CA ASP A 172 -2.86 9.74 -14.44
C ASP A 172 -2.43 8.53 -15.28
N THR A 173 -2.21 8.74 -16.58
CA THR A 173 -1.65 7.71 -17.46
C THR A 173 -0.27 7.23 -16.99
N VAL A 174 0.61 8.13 -16.56
CA VAL A 174 1.94 7.77 -16.05
C VAL A 174 1.83 6.96 -14.75
N ALA A 175 0.92 7.33 -13.85
CA ALA A 175 0.66 6.58 -12.63
C ALA A 175 0.21 5.14 -12.93
N ASP A 176 -0.70 4.97 -13.90
CA ASP A 176 -1.16 3.65 -14.35
C ASP A 176 -0.02 2.79 -14.93
N LEU A 177 0.96 3.38 -15.61
CA LEU A 177 2.12 2.65 -16.14
C LEU A 177 3.02 2.08 -15.03
N PHE A 178 3.15 2.77 -13.90
CA PHE A 178 3.94 2.28 -12.76
C PHE A 178 3.21 1.16 -12.01
N VAL A 179 1.90 1.30 -11.79
CA VAL A 179 1.13 0.38 -10.93
C VAL A 179 0.55 -0.81 -11.70
N GLY A 180 0.18 -0.59 -12.96
CA GLY A 180 -0.51 -1.55 -13.83
C GLY A 180 0.19 -2.89 -13.97
N PRO A 181 1.51 -2.96 -14.27
CA PRO A 181 2.22 -4.23 -14.39
C PRO A 181 2.20 -5.06 -13.10
N MET A 182 2.30 -4.40 -11.94
CA MET A 182 2.25 -5.05 -10.62
C MET A 182 0.86 -5.65 -10.36
N LEU A 183 -0.20 -4.87 -10.61
CA LEU A 183 -1.59 -5.33 -10.45
C LEU A 183 -1.94 -6.45 -11.44
N ALA A 184 -1.48 -6.34 -12.69
CA ALA A 184 -1.70 -7.36 -13.71
C ALA A 184 -1.07 -8.69 -13.30
N ARG A 185 0.15 -8.70 -12.74
CA ARG A 185 0.76 -9.91 -12.18
C ARG A 185 -0.02 -10.46 -10.99
N ALA A 186 -0.42 -9.61 -10.05
CA ALA A 186 -1.12 -10.04 -8.84
C ALA A 186 -2.54 -10.58 -9.08
N ILE A 187 -3.22 -10.13 -10.14
CA ILE A 187 -4.65 -10.42 -10.38
C ILE A 187 -4.87 -11.30 -11.61
N LEU A 188 -4.18 -11.03 -12.73
CA LEU A 188 -4.47 -11.64 -14.03
C LEU A 188 -3.43 -12.69 -14.44
N HIS A 189 -2.20 -12.57 -13.95
CA HIS A 189 -1.09 -13.46 -14.30
C HIS A 189 -0.53 -14.10 -13.04
N GLU A 190 -1.36 -14.82 -12.31
CA GLU A 190 -0.97 -15.53 -11.07
C GLU A 190 0.21 -16.50 -11.23
N TRP A 191 0.54 -16.88 -12.48
CA TRP A 191 1.74 -17.64 -12.84
C TRP A 191 3.03 -16.81 -12.88
N LYS A 192 2.94 -15.48 -12.82
CA LYS A 192 4.10 -14.58 -12.78
C LYS A 192 4.36 -14.16 -11.35
N GLU A 193 5.58 -14.45 -10.89
CA GLU A 193 6.03 -14.03 -9.56
C GLU A 193 6.19 -12.51 -9.47
N LEU A 194 6.26 -12.04 -8.22
CA LEU A 194 6.61 -10.68 -7.82
C LEU A 194 8.02 -10.68 -7.19
N PRO A 195 9.08 -10.93 -8.00
CA PRO A 195 10.44 -11.06 -7.49
C PRO A 195 10.96 -9.74 -6.92
N GLU A 196 12.00 -9.83 -6.10
CA GLU A 196 12.83 -8.69 -5.73
C GLU A 196 13.43 -8.04 -7.00
N GLY A 197 13.60 -6.71 -7.00
CA GLY A 197 14.06 -5.96 -8.18
C GLY A 197 12.95 -5.55 -9.16
N LEU A 198 11.74 -6.12 -9.04
CA LEU A 198 10.64 -5.82 -9.97
C LEU A 198 10.20 -4.35 -9.90
N ALA A 199 10.24 -3.74 -8.72
CA ALA A 199 9.88 -2.33 -8.56
C ALA A 199 10.86 -1.43 -9.31
N GLU A 200 12.16 -1.66 -9.12
CA GLU A 200 13.26 -0.98 -9.80
C GLU A 200 13.14 -1.13 -11.31
N ASP A 201 12.97 -2.37 -11.80
CA ASP A 201 12.83 -2.65 -13.23
C ASP A 201 11.66 -1.87 -13.86
N ILE A 202 10.50 -1.85 -13.20
CA ILE A 202 9.33 -1.09 -13.68
C ILE A 202 9.64 0.40 -13.68
N VAL A 203 10.20 0.93 -12.58
CA VAL A 203 10.49 2.35 -12.45
C VAL A 203 11.47 2.80 -13.54
N ASP A 204 12.58 2.10 -13.68
CA ASP A 204 13.63 2.43 -14.64
C ASP A 204 13.11 2.32 -16.08
N THR A 205 12.34 1.26 -16.38
CA THR A 205 11.75 1.09 -17.71
C THR A 205 10.80 2.24 -18.08
N VAL A 206 9.98 2.70 -17.13
CA VAL A 206 9.03 3.79 -17.39
C VAL A 206 9.75 5.14 -17.51
N LEU A 207 10.74 5.40 -16.64
CA LEU A 207 11.51 6.65 -16.65
C LEU A 207 12.44 6.77 -17.86
N GLU A 208 13.09 5.69 -18.27
CA GLU A 208 14.03 5.68 -19.39
C GLU A 208 13.33 5.45 -20.74
N GLY A 209 12.17 4.78 -20.73
CA GLY A 209 11.48 4.32 -21.92
C GLY A 209 12.15 3.09 -22.57
N VAL A 210 11.41 2.42 -23.46
CA VAL A 210 11.83 1.14 -24.07
C VAL A 210 12.49 1.29 -25.45
N ARG A 211 12.68 2.53 -25.93
CA ARG A 211 13.33 2.74 -27.23
C ARG A 211 14.84 2.51 -27.09
N PRO A 212 15.50 1.85 -28.06
CA PRO A 212 16.95 1.76 -28.07
C PRO A 212 17.56 3.16 -27.96
N ARG A 213 18.44 3.37 -26.97
CA ARG A 213 19.22 4.61 -26.91
C ARG A 213 20.09 4.66 -28.17
N PRO A 214 20.14 5.78 -28.89
CA PRO A 214 21.07 5.93 -30.00
C PRO A 214 22.48 5.60 -29.47
N ALA A 215 23.15 4.62 -30.09
CA ALA A 215 24.52 4.33 -29.74
C ALA A 215 25.30 5.64 -29.86
N THR A 216 25.85 6.13 -28.74
CA THR A 216 26.70 7.31 -28.75
C THR A 216 27.88 6.97 -29.65
N ARG A 217 27.85 7.46 -30.90
CA ARG A 217 28.97 7.27 -31.83
C ARG A 217 30.18 7.88 -31.12
N PRO A 218 31.27 7.12 -30.86
CA PRO A 218 32.45 7.71 -30.25
C PRO A 218 32.87 8.89 -31.13
N ALA A 219 33.04 10.05 -30.49
CA ALA A 219 33.50 11.26 -31.15
C ALA A 219 34.76 10.89 -31.95
N ASN A 220 34.73 11.19 -33.25
CA ASN A 220 35.87 11.03 -34.13
C ASN A 220 37.14 11.52 -33.42
N GLY A 221 38.14 10.64 -33.29
CA GLY A 221 39.49 11.05 -32.95
C GLY A 221 39.99 12.10 -33.97
N PRO A 222 40.85 13.03 -33.55
CA PRO A 222 41.21 14.17 -34.37
C PRO A 222 41.91 13.74 -35.68
N MET A 223 41.40 14.25 -36.80
CA MET A 223 42.14 14.42 -38.04
C MET A 223 43.16 15.54 -37.80
N ASP A 224 44.36 15.20 -37.32
CA ASP A 224 45.53 16.08 -37.37
C ASP A 224 46.73 15.28 -37.88
N GLY A 225 46.74 15.04 -39.19
CA GLY A 225 47.97 14.81 -39.94
C GLY A 225 48.41 16.15 -40.52
N PRO A 226 49.61 16.67 -40.19
CA PRO A 226 50.02 17.99 -40.66
C PRO A 226 50.28 17.96 -42.17
N MET A 227 49.51 18.76 -42.89
CA MET A 227 49.90 19.34 -44.17
C MET A 227 50.84 20.51 -43.85
N ASP A 228 52.13 20.37 -44.14
CA ASP A 228 52.95 21.44 -44.72
C ASP A 228 54.39 20.97 -44.97
N GLY A 229 54.77 20.94 -46.24
CA GLY A 229 56.15 20.96 -46.70
C GLY A 229 56.24 21.84 -47.95
N PRO A 230 57.02 22.94 -47.94
CA PRO A 230 57.10 23.83 -49.10
C PRO A 230 58.21 23.44 -50.09
N ALA A 231 57.86 23.52 -51.36
CA ALA A 231 58.62 23.90 -52.57
C ALA A 231 60.09 23.48 -52.77
N THR A 232 60.36 22.84 -53.92
CA THR A 232 61.38 23.14 -54.97
C THR A 232 61.46 21.89 -55.87
N GLY A 233 61.13 21.91 -57.15
CA GLY A 233 61.83 22.57 -58.24
C GLY A 233 62.52 21.50 -59.12
N THR A 234 62.39 21.62 -60.45
CA THR A 234 63.12 20.90 -61.53
C THR A 234 62.34 19.81 -62.28
N ALA A 235 61.73 20.20 -63.40
CA ALA A 235 61.74 19.40 -64.64
C ALA A 235 63.14 19.53 -65.28
N PRO A 236 63.66 18.60 -66.13
CA PRO A 236 63.07 18.33 -67.45
C PRO A 236 63.29 16.91 -68.05
N GLY A 237 62.71 16.67 -69.24
CA GLY A 237 63.09 15.61 -70.19
C GLY A 237 62.00 14.55 -70.39
N ALA A 238 61.18 14.59 -71.44
CA ALA A 238 61.47 14.20 -72.83
C ALA A 238 61.72 12.69 -72.99
N GLU A 239 60.67 11.95 -73.34
CA GLU A 239 60.53 11.09 -74.54
C GLU A 239 59.11 10.52 -74.64
#